data_AF-A0A0C2X1B3-F1
#
_entry.id   AF-A0A0C2X1B3-F1
#
_cell.length_a   1.000
_cell.length_b   1.000
_cell.length_c   1.000
_cell.angle_alpha   90.00
_cell.angle_beta   90.00
_cell.angle_gamma   90.00
#
_symmetry.space_group_name_H-M   'P 1'
#
loop_
_entity.id
_entity.type
_entity.pdbx_description
1 polymer ?
#
loop_
_entity_poly.entity_id
_entity_poly.type
_entity_poly.pdbx_seq_one_letter_code
_entity_poly.pdbx_strand_id
1 'polypeptide(L)'
;MEGQAMSAWGGGGGPHGKVPTGSGMNALNNTFGGREFGGGDRNTIFGTREYGSGYPYGADGANPTSSIAGRPFPYGVWPISWGPGYLGGDEFHGDDMDMIRPGGPLAVVRVGTTDTTKWPGISQDEVYDMIGDKESISFMMADLVDWCHATPQWPKRLVITGNTTRMPRPENVIQYYRASSFALAFSGYNSSVGSTAGSRYSFDQTPPLPSGISNSAFLKCLNETISIALPIMDA
;
A
#
# COMPACT_ATOMS: atom_id res chain seq x y z
N MET A 1 8.61 -8.70 14.59
CA MET A 1 9.01 -8.13 13.28
C MET A 1 10.52 -7.93 13.20
N GLU A 2 11.19 -7.44 14.25
CA GLU A 2 12.66 -7.39 14.29
C GLU A 2 13.27 -8.79 14.07
N GLY A 3 14.14 -8.93 13.06
CA GLY A 3 14.82 -10.18 12.70
C GLY A 3 14.15 -11.06 11.64
N GLN A 4 12.99 -10.67 11.09
CA GLN A 4 12.38 -11.40 9.97
C GLN A 4 12.74 -10.79 8.62
N ALA A 5 13.09 -11.66 7.67
CA ALA A 5 13.47 -11.27 6.33
C ALA A 5 12.23 -10.87 5.51
N MET A 6 12.39 -9.82 4.72
CA MET A 6 11.44 -9.39 3.71
C MET A 6 12.08 -9.69 2.37
N SER A 7 11.44 -10.48 1.52
CA SER A 7 11.95 -10.78 0.19
C SER A 7 11.03 -10.26 -0.91
N ALA A 8 11.66 -9.72 -1.94
CA ALA A 8 11.04 -9.53 -3.22
C ALA A 8 11.03 -10.86 -3.98
N TRP A 9 10.05 -11.05 -4.87
CA TRP A 9 9.90 -12.26 -5.70
C TRP A 9 9.68 -13.57 -4.93
N GLY A 10 9.81 -13.59 -3.61
CA GLY A 10 9.50 -14.73 -2.74
C GLY A 10 8.00 -14.93 -2.56
N GLY A 11 7.60 -16.18 -2.27
CA GLY A 11 6.18 -16.56 -2.14
C GLY A 11 5.48 -16.03 -0.88
N GLY A 12 6.24 -15.64 0.15
CA GLY A 12 5.71 -15.31 1.48
C GLY A 12 5.11 -16.51 2.21
N GLY A 13 4.21 -16.25 3.13
CA GLY A 13 3.51 -17.26 3.94
C GLY A 13 4.11 -17.44 5.34
N GLY A 14 4.19 -18.70 5.78
CA GLY A 14 4.73 -19.07 7.09
C GLY A 14 3.74 -18.95 8.25
N PRO A 15 4.19 -19.27 9.48
CA PRO A 15 3.36 -19.19 10.66
C PRO A 15 3.11 -17.74 11.07
N HIS A 16 1.98 -17.50 11.73
CA HIS A 16 1.68 -16.19 12.32
C HIS A 16 2.51 -15.98 13.59
N GLY A 17 3.15 -14.83 13.69
CA GLY A 17 3.80 -14.36 14.90
C GLY A 17 2.93 -13.35 15.66
N LYS A 18 3.36 -13.00 16.88
CA LYS A 18 2.79 -11.87 17.63
C LYS A 18 3.87 -10.87 17.96
N VAL A 19 3.56 -9.58 17.81
CA VAL A 19 4.44 -8.51 18.28
C VAL A 19 4.63 -8.70 19.79
N PRO A 20 5.88 -8.81 20.28
CA PRO A 20 6.14 -9.03 21.70
C PRO A 20 5.43 -7.98 22.56
N THR A 21 4.79 -8.44 23.63
CA THR A 21 4.22 -7.56 24.66
C THR A 21 5.28 -7.32 25.74
N GLY A 22 5.51 -6.05 26.10
CA GLY A 22 6.44 -5.73 27.19
C GLY A 22 6.81 -4.25 27.26
N SER A 23 7.07 -3.77 28.47
CA SER A 23 7.43 -2.38 28.82
C SER A 23 8.87 -1.98 28.45
N GLY A 24 9.47 -2.63 27.46
CA GLY A 24 10.81 -2.30 26.97
C GLY A 24 10.82 -1.00 26.15
N MET A 25 12.00 -0.42 25.94
CA MET A 25 12.18 0.84 25.19
C MET A 25 11.93 0.71 23.66
N ASN A 26 11.44 -0.43 23.17
CA ASN A 26 11.11 -0.57 21.75
C ASN A 26 9.69 -0.03 21.51
N ALA A 27 9.60 1.11 20.82
CA ALA A 27 8.33 1.77 20.49
C ALA A 27 7.37 0.83 19.73
N LEU A 28 7.88 -0.14 18.96
CA LEU A 28 7.05 -1.16 18.30
C LEU A 28 6.23 -2.00 19.29
N ASN A 29 6.84 -2.42 20.41
CA ASN A 29 6.19 -3.27 21.41
C ASN A 29 5.14 -2.50 22.22
N ASN A 30 5.40 -1.22 22.48
CA ASN A 30 4.49 -0.35 23.20
C ASN A 30 3.27 0.04 22.35
N THR A 31 3.45 0.20 21.03
CA THR A 31 2.36 0.61 20.12
C THR A 31 1.55 -0.58 19.60
N PHE A 32 2.20 -1.68 19.22
CA PHE A 32 1.56 -2.80 18.52
C PHE A 32 1.62 -4.12 19.27
N GLY A 33 1.98 -4.12 20.56
CA GLY A 33 2.10 -5.33 21.38
C GLY A 33 0.88 -6.24 21.28
N GLY A 34 1.13 -7.54 21.01
CA GLY A 34 0.10 -8.57 20.89
C GLY A 34 -0.55 -8.68 19.50
N ARG A 35 -0.29 -7.72 18.59
CA ARG A 35 -0.79 -7.77 17.22
C ARG A 35 -0.14 -8.90 16.43
N GLU A 36 -0.92 -9.59 15.60
CA GLU A 36 -0.41 -10.67 14.76
C GLU A 36 0.34 -10.12 13.54
N PHE A 37 1.35 -10.85 13.06
CA PHE A 37 2.06 -10.55 11.81
C PHE A 37 2.48 -11.83 11.08
N GLY A 38 2.80 -11.72 9.79
CA GLY A 38 3.25 -12.85 8.95
C GLY A 38 2.10 -13.70 8.39
N GLY A 39 2.39 -14.74 7.62
CA GLY A 39 1.38 -15.64 7.04
C GLY A 39 0.68 -15.14 5.78
N GLY A 40 0.85 -13.87 5.39
CA GLY A 40 0.41 -13.37 4.10
C GLY A 40 1.28 -13.89 2.96
N ASP A 41 0.65 -14.26 1.84
CA ASP A 41 1.32 -14.83 0.67
C ASP A 41 1.02 -14.04 -0.61
N ARG A 42 1.69 -14.40 -1.70
CA ARG A 42 1.47 -13.75 -3.02
C ARG A 42 0.06 -13.91 -3.56
N ASN A 43 -0.64 -14.98 -3.21
CA ASN A 43 -1.99 -15.24 -3.72
C ASN A 43 -3.02 -14.26 -3.13
N THR A 44 -2.72 -13.72 -1.95
CA THR A 44 -3.60 -12.82 -1.21
C THR A 44 -3.16 -11.36 -1.25
N ILE A 45 -2.10 -11.05 -2.01
CA ILE A 45 -1.46 -9.73 -2.01
C ILE A 45 -2.35 -8.61 -2.54
N PHE A 46 -3.29 -8.93 -3.43
CA PHE A 46 -4.22 -7.95 -3.98
C PHE A 46 -5.26 -7.55 -2.95
N GLY A 47 -5.39 -6.24 -2.72
CA GLY A 47 -6.57 -5.63 -2.13
C GLY A 47 -7.56 -5.22 -3.20
N THR A 48 -8.36 -4.21 -2.87
CA THR A 48 -9.29 -3.54 -3.78
C THR A 48 -8.97 -2.05 -3.83
N ARG A 49 -9.90 -1.23 -4.32
CA ARG A 49 -9.83 0.25 -4.21
C ARG A 49 -10.22 0.76 -2.83
N GLU A 50 -10.79 -0.12 -2.00
CA GLU A 50 -11.24 0.21 -0.66
C GLU A 50 -10.08 0.12 0.32
N TYR A 51 -9.93 1.14 1.14
CA TYR A 51 -8.94 1.13 2.22
C TYR A 51 -9.32 0.09 3.28
N GLY A 52 -8.32 -0.65 3.76
CA GLY A 52 -8.51 -1.76 4.68
C GLY A 52 -8.82 -3.11 4.01
N SER A 53 -8.76 -3.17 2.68
CA SER A 53 -8.85 -4.42 1.90
C SER A 53 -7.52 -5.17 1.81
N GLY A 54 -7.56 -6.42 1.31
CA GLY A 54 -6.37 -7.24 1.04
C GLY A 54 -5.79 -7.95 2.26
N TYR A 55 -6.60 -8.14 3.31
CA TYR A 55 -6.23 -8.91 4.48
C TYR A 55 -6.60 -10.39 4.31
N PRO A 56 -5.62 -11.33 4.33
CA PRO A 56 -5.90 -12.76 4.30
C PRO A 56 -6.52 -13.30 5.61
N TYR A 57 -6.35 -12.58 6.72
CA TYR A 57 -6.89 -12.94 8.02
C TYR A 57 -7.04 -11.71 8.92
N GLY A 58 -7.74 -11.88 10.04
CA GLY A 58 -8.00 -10.80 11.01
C GLY A 58 -8.91 -9.69 10.45
N ALA A 59 -9.61 -9.99 9.37
CA ALA A 59 -10.48 -9.04 8.68
C ALA A 59 -11.96 -9.13 9.09
N ASP A 60 -12.39 -10.23 9.73
CA ASP A 60 -13.80 -10.54 9.95
C ASP A 60 -14.16 -10.82 11.43
N GLY A 61 -15.33 -10.31 11.85
CA GLY A 61 -16.09 -10.85 12.99
C GLY A 61 -16.81 -9.83 13.88
N ALA A 62 -16.22 -8.66 14.13
CA ALA A 62 -16.79 -7.66 15.04
C ALA A 62 -16.86 -6.24 14.45
N ASN A 63 -16.18 -5.98 13.33
CA ASN A 63 -16.14 -4.65 12.71
C ASN A 63 -15.87 -4.79 11.19
N PRO A 64 -16.91 -5.04 10.35
CA PRO A 64 -16.78 -5.14 8.90
C PRO A 64 -16.57 -3.76 8.25
N THR A 65 -15.80 -2.89 8.90
CA THR A 65 -15.57 -1.52 8.49
C THR A 65 -14.29 -1.45 7.67
N SER A 66 -14.27 -0.54 6.69
CA SER A 66 -13.08 -0.03 5.98
C SER A 66 -11.97 0.52 6.91
N SER A 67 -12.13 0.38 8.23
CA SER A 67 -11.16 0.74 9.23
C SER A 67 -10.06 -0.31 9.35
N ILE A 68 -8.81 0.14 9.47
CA ILE A 68 -7.65 -0.71 9.73
C ILE A 68 -7.23 -0.74 11.21
N ALA A 69 -7.95 -0.05 12.08
CA ALA A 69 -7.65 -0.03 13.50
C ALA A 69 -7.64 -1.46 14.06
N GLY A 70 -6.66 -1.78 14.91
CA GLY A 70 -6.55 -3.11 15.52
C GLY A 70 -6.08 -4.24 14.61
N ARG A 71 -5.98 -4.05 13.29
CA ARG A 71 -5.76 -5.14 12.32
C ARG A 71 -4.32 -5.68 12.35
N PRO A 72 -4.11 -6.97 11.98
CA PRO A 72 -2.79 -7.60 11.96
C PRO A 72 -1.87 -7.03 10.88
N PHE A 73 -0.64 -7.53 10.77
CA PHE A 73 0.34 -7.18 9.74
C PHE A 73 0.75 -8.42 8.91
N PRO A 74 -0.13 -8.94 8.05
CA PRO A 74 0.06 -10.23 7.37
C PRO A 74 1.36 -10.33 6.56
N TYR A 75 1.85 -9.19 6.09
CA TYR A 75 3.02 -9.11 5.23
C TYR A 75 4.23 -8.46 5.92
N GLY A 76 4.21 -8.31 7.24
CA GLY A 76 5.34 -7.78 8.00
C GLY A 76 5.50 -6.26 8.01
N VAL A 77 4.56 -5.56 7.36
CA VAL A 77 4.48 -4.10 7.31
C VAL A 77 3.06 -3.69 7.69
N TRP A 78 2.93 -2.47 8.21
CA TRP A 78 1.62 -1.92 8.56
C TRP A 78 1.08 -0.97 7.49
N PRO A 79 -0.24 -0.73 7.49
CA PRO A 79 -0.90 0.04 6.44
C PRO A 79 -0.37 1.47 6.23
N ILE A 80 -0.71 2.04 5.08
CA ILE A 80 -0.56 3.47 4.78
C ILE A 80 -1.49 4.25 5.72
N SER A 81 -1.03 5.31 6.36
CA SER A 81 -1.91 6.25 7.06
C SER A 81 -2.29 7.38 6.10
N TRP A 82 -3.60 7.67 5.97
CA TRP A 82 -4.11 8.80 5.19
C TRP A 82 -4.30 10.08 6.01
N GLY A 83 -3.73 10.12 7.21
CA GLY A 83 -3.80 11.25 8.12
C GLY A 83 -4.81 11.07 9.26
N PRO A 84 -4.86 12.06 10.17
CA PRO A 84 -5.67 11.98 11.39
C PRO A 84 -7.16 11.78 11.13
N GLY A 85 -7.81 10.89 11.89
CA GLY A 85 -9.23 10.57 11.85
C GLY A 85 -9.65 9.69 10.68
N TYR A 86 -8.73 9.21 9.84
CA TYR A 86 -9.08 8.46 8.63
C TYR A 86 -9.07 6.94 8.87
N LEU A 87 -10.24 6.37 9.13
CA LEU A 87 -10.48 4.91 9.10
C LEU A 87 -9.43 4.08 9.89
N GLY A 88 -9.09 4.52 11.09
CA GLY A 88 -8.12 3.82 11.94
C GLY A 88 -6.65 4.01 11.56
N GLY A 89 -6.36 4.87 10.58
CA GLY A 89 -5.01 5.24 10.16
C GLY A 89 -4.19 6.01 11.19
N ASP A 90 -4.82 6.46 12.27
CA ASP A 90 -4.19 7.21 13.37
C ASP A 90 -3.10 6.42 14.06
N GLU A 91 -3.25 5.08 14.13
CA GLU A 91 -2.26 4.18 14.73
C GLU A 91 -0.90 4.21 14.03
N PHE A 92 -0.86 4.68 12.78
CA PHE A 92 0.32 4.65 11.91
C PHE A 92 0.74 6.05 11.44
N HIS A 93 0.16 7.10 12.02
CA HIS A 93 0.41 8.49 11.67
C HIS A 93 1.42 9.12 12.64
N GLY A 94 2.37 9.90 12.11
CA GLY A 94 3.32 10.68 12.91
C GLY A 94 4.78 10.42 12.53
N ASP A 95 5.65 11.37 12.88
CA ASP A 95 7.09 11.27 12.65
C ASP A 95 7.71 10.11 13.46
N ASP A 96 7.21 9.87 14.66
CA ASP A 96 7.58 8.75 15.53
C ASP A 96 7.24 7.41 14.89
N MET A 97 6.08 7.29 14.24
CA MET A 97 5.68 6.08 13.51
C MET A 97 6.52 5.86 12.26
N ASP A 98 6.90 6.93 11.55
CA ASP A 98 7.79 6.84 10.38
C ASP A 98 9.20 6.33 10.75
N MET A 99 9.69 6.63 11.96
CA MET A 99 11.00 6.17 12.43
C MET A 99 11.04 4.66 12.71
N ILE A 100 9.89 4.07 13.03
CA ILE A 100 9.77 2.63 13.36
C ILE A 100 9.08 1.82 12.27
N ARG A 101 8.63 2.45 11.17
CA ARG A 101 8.00 1.78 10.03
C ARG A 101 8.97 0.78 9.39
N PRO A 102 8.61 -0.52 9.30
CA PRO A 102 9.40 -1.47 8.55
C PRO A 102 9.53 -1.02 7.09
N GLY A 103 10.75 -1.03 6.55
CA GLY A 103 11.06 -0.47 5.23
C GLY A 103 11.24 1.06 5.19
N GLY A 104 11.21 1.73 6.34
CA GLY A 104 11.43 3.17 6.49
C GLY A 104 10.17 4.03 6.32
N PRO A 105 10.32 5.37 6.36
CA PRO A 105 9.20 6.32 6.36
C PRO A 105 8.23 6.14 5.20
N LEU A 106 6.97 6.54 5.39
CA LEU A 106 6.00 6.58 4.32
C LEU A 106 6.51 7.47 3.17
N ALA A 107 6.41 6.97 1.95
CA ALA A 107 6.94 7.60 0.77
C ALA A 107 5.96 7.51 -0.40
N VAL A 108 6.22 8.34 -1.41
CA VAL A 108 5.52 8.36 -2.69
C VAL A 108 6.51 8.55 -3.82
N VAL A 109 6.25 7.92 -4.96
CA VAL A 109 6.96 8.17 -6.22
C VAL A 109 5.98 8.17 -7.38
N ARG A 110 6.27 8.97 -8.42
CA ARG A 110 5.50 8.95 -9.66
C ARG A 110 5.98 7.86 -10.59
N VAL A 111 5.03 7.14 -11.17
CA VAL A 111 5.26 6.03 -12.09
C VAL A 111 4.55 6.33 -13.39
N GLY A 112 5.34 6.61 -14.42
CA GLY A 112 4.89 6.79 -15.79
C GLY A 112 5.96 6.27 -16.72
N THR A 113 5.76 6.40 -18.02
CA THR A 113 6.74 5.96 -19.03
C THR A 113 6.75 6.91 -20.22
N THR A 114 7.93 7.10 -20.79
CA THR A 114 8.14 7.79 -22.07
C THR A 114 8.44 6.82 -23.21
N ASP A 115 8.46 5.50 -22.94
CA ASP A 115 8.76 4.47 -23.93
C ASP A 115 7.51 4.11 -24.75
N THR A 116 7.31 4.87 -25.82
CA THR A 116 6.21 4.63 -26.77
C THR A 116 6.45 3.42 -27.68
N THR A 117 7.65 2.81 -27.64
CA THR A 117 7.95 1.59 -28.39
C THR A 117 7.46 0.35 -27.64
N LYS A 118 7.68 0.32 -26.32
CA LYS A 118 7.12 -0.71 -25.43
C LYS A 118 5.62 -0.53 -25.23
N TRP A 119 5.17 0.72 -25.12
CA TRP A 119 3.77 1.07 -24.87
C TRP A 119 3.18 1.96 -25.98
N PRO A 120 2.85 1.38 -27.15
CA PRO A 120 2.27 2.15 -28.24
C PRO A 120 0.97 2.85 -27.83
N GLY A 121 0.90 4.17 -28.05
CA GLY A 121 -0.29 4.96 -27.78
C GLY A 121 -0.53 5.31 -26.31
N ILE A 122 0.44 5.07 -25.42
CA ILE A 122 0.32 5.49 -24.02
C ILE A 122 0.17 7.01 -23.91
N SER A 123 -0.78 7.45 -23.09
CA SER A 123 -0.96 8.87 -22.78
C SER A 123 0.15 9.33 -21.84
N GLN A 124 0.70 10.53 -22.08
CA GLN A 124 1.63 11.16 -21.13
C GLN A 124 0.96 11.57 -19.81
N ASP A 125 -0.38 11.59 -19.79
CA ASP A 125 -1.17 11.82 -18.57
C ASP A 125 -1.40 10.53 -17.77
N GLU A 126 -1.02 9.37 -18.30
CA GLU A 126 -1.08 8.09 -17.59
C GLU A 126 0.10 7.97 -16.61
N VAL A 127 -0.02 8.70 -15.50
CA VAL A 127 0.96 8.73 -14.43
C VAL A 127 0.30 8.36 -13.11
N TYR A 128 0.87 7.37 -12.43
CA TYR A 128 0.42 6.86 -11.15
C TYR A 128 1.29 7.38 -10.02
N ASP A 129 0.71 7.51 -8.83
CA ASP A 129 1.47 7.66 -7.59
C ASP A 129 1.55 6.30 -6.89
N MET A 130 2.77 5.81 -6.69
CA MET A 130 3.06 4.57 -5.96
C MET A 130 3.45 4.92 -4.52
N ILE A 131 2.77 4.33 -3.54
CA ILE A 131 2.75 4.77 -2.14
C ILE A 131 2.96 3.56 -1.22
N GLY A 132 3.76 3.74 -0.18
CA GLY A 132 4.21 2.65 0.70
C GLY A 132 5.44 3.07 1.52
N ASP A 133 6.11 2.12 2.17
CA ASP A 133 7.41 2.37 2.80
C ASP A 133 8.51 2.65 1.76
N LYS A 134 9.51 3.43 2.16
CA LYS A 134 10.57 3.92 1.28
C LYS A 134 11.35 2.80 0.58
N GLU A 135 11.68 1.73 1.28
CA GLU A 135 12.47 0.61 0.75
C GLU A 135 11.67 -0.19 -0.28
N SER A 136 10.40 -0.52 0.02
CA SER A 136 9.51 -1.20 -0.94
C SER A 136 9.30 -0.38 -2.21
N ILE A 137 9.12 0.96 -2.08
CA ILE A 137 9.02 1.83 -3.27
C ILE A 137 10.33 1.86 -4.06
N SER A 138 11.47 1.96 -3.38
CA SER A 138 12.78 2.02 -4.06
C SER A 138 13.04 0.73 -4.84
N PHE A 139 12.74 -0.41 -4.22
CA PHE A 139 12.84 -1.72 -4.84
C PHE A 139 11.88 -1.84 -6.03
N MET A 140 10.59 -1.55 -5.82
CA MET A 140 9.60 -1.63 -6.90
C MET A 140 9.91 -0.69 -8.06
N MET A 141 10.49 0.48 -7.80
CA MET A 141 10.89 1.37 -8.90
C MET A 141 11.96 0.75 -9.79
N ALA A 142 12.94 0.04 -9.22
CA ALA A 142 13.94 -0.69 -10.01
C ALA A 142 13.28 -1.77 -10.88
N ASP A 143 12.40 -2.58 -10.29
CA ASP A 143 11.69 -3.63 -11.05
C ASP A 143 10.77 -3.06 -12.12
N LEU A 144 10.06 -1.97 -11.85
CA LEU A 144 9.17 -1.35 -12.84
C LEU A 144 9.94 -0.67 -13.98
N VAL A 145 11.17 -0.20 -13.73
CA VAL A 145 12.07 0.26 -14.81
C VAL A 145 12.43 -0.91 -15.72
N ASP A 146 12.83 -2.05 -15.15
CA ASP A 146 13.30 -3.20 -15.92
C ASP A 146 12.17 -3.93 -16.66
N TRP A 147 11.04 -4.16 -15.99
CA TRP A 147 9.95 -4.97 -16.51
C TRP A 147 8.90 -4.15 -17.25
N CYS A 148 8.60 -2.96 -16.74
CA CYS A 148 7.55 -2.09 -17.29
C CYS A 148 8.07 -0.87 -18.04
N HIS A 149 9.39 -0.71 -18.20
CA HIS A 149 9.99 0.45 -18.86
C HIS A 149 9.49 1.77 -18.25
N ALA A 150 9.24 1.77 -16.93
CA ALA A 150 8.88 2.98 -16.22
C ALA A 150 10.07 3.95 -16.23
N THR A 151 9.78 5.25 -16.26
CA THR A 151 10.82 6.27 -16.15
C THR A 151 11.35 6.27 -14.71
N PRO A 152 12.66 6.10 -14.49
CA PRO A 152 13.23 6.03 -13.15
C PRO A 152 12.99 7.33 -12.38
N GLN A 153 12.54 7.21 -11.14
CA GLN A 153 12.25 8.34 -10.25
C GLN A 153 12.68 8.02 -8.82
N TRP A 154 13.03 9.05 -8.05
CA TRP A 154 13.40 8.87 -6.64
C TRP A 154 12.19 9.02 -5.72
N PRO A 155 12.01 8.11 -4.73
CA PRO A 155 10.95 8.25 -3.75
C PRO A 155 11.15 9.48 -2.89
N LYS A 156 10.03 10.15 -2.59
CA LYS A 156 9.98 11.29 -1.67
C LYS A 156 9.19 10.89 -0.44
N ARG A 157 9.61 11.37 0.72
CA ARG A 157 8.83 11.20 1.95
C ARG A 157 7.43 11.81 1.74
N LEU A 158 6.39 11.06 2.09
CA LEU A 158 5.00 11.50 2.01
C LEU A 158 4.57 11.96 3.41
N VAL A 159 4.28 13.25 3.55
CA VAL A 159 3.78 13.84 4.80
C VAL A 159 2.36 14.32 4.57
N ILE A 160 1.38 13.54 5.04
CA ILE A 160 -0.04 13.87 4.82
C ILE A 160 -0.48 14.95 5.81
N THR A 161 -0.22 16.20 5.45
CA THR A 161 -0.83 17.38 6.07
C THR A 161 -2.07 17.72 5.26
N GLY A 162 -3.25 17.75 5.86
CA GLY A 162 -4.58 17.72 5.21
C GLY A 162 -4.96 18.85 4.23
N ASN A 163 -4.03 19.56 3.59
CA ASN A 163 -4.34 20.66 2.69
C ASN A 163 -3.32 20.92 1.57
N THR A 164 -2.89 19.90 0.82
CA THR A 164 -2.19 20.15 -0.46
C THR A 164 -2.86 19.44 -1.63
N THR A 165 -3.00 20.13 -2.76
CA THR A 165 -3.57 19.63 -4.01
C THR A 165 -2.62 18.72 -4.80
N ARG A 166 -1.41 18.47 -4.29
CA ARG A 166 -0.34 17.73 -4.96
C ARG A 166 0.01 16.39 -4.35
N MET A 167 -0.59 16.03 -3.22
CA MET A 167 -0.40 14.71 -2.62
C MET A 167 -1.45 13.74 -3.15
N PRO A 168 -1.09 12.45 -3.33
CA PRO A 168 -2.09 11.43 -3.59
C PRO A 168 -3.08 11.41 -2.43
N ARG A 169 -4.34 11.17 -2.77
CA ARG A 169 -5.43 11.10 -1.80
C ARG A 169 -6.06 9.72 -1.82
N PRO A 170 -6.68 9.28 -0.72
CA PRO A 170 -7.33 7.97 -0.67
C PRO A 170 -8.40 7.81 -1.76
N GLU A 171 -9.13 8.87 -2.12
CA GLU A 171 -10.12 8.83 -3.21
C GLU A 171 -9.52 8.49 -4.59
N ASN A 172 -8.22 8.74 -4.78
CA ASN A 172 -7.53 8.50 -6.03
C ASN A 172 -6.92 7.09 -6.12
N VAL A 173 -6.99 6.29 -5.05
CA VAL A 173 -6.41 4.95 -5.05
C VAL A 173 -7.19 4.03 -5.98
N ILE A 174 -6.46 3.40 -6.90
CA ILE A 174 -7.02 2.47 -7.88
C ILE A 174 -6.74 1.02 -7.54
N GLN A 175 -5.77 0.77 -6.64
CA GLN A 175 -5.42 -0.56 -6.15
C GLN A 175 -4.62 -0.45 -4.85
N TYR A 176 -5.09 -1.10 -3.79
CA TYR A 176 -4.27 -1.43 -2.62
C TYR A 176 -3.64 -2.81 -2.79
N TYR A 177 -2.46 -2.99 -2.20
CA TYR A 177 -1.79 -4.27 -2.08
C TYR A 177 -1.35 -4.47 -0.63
N ARG A 178 -1.04 -5.72 -0.30
CA ARG A 178 -0.33 -6.06 0.93
C ARG A 178 -1.10 -5.53 2.16
N ALA A 179 -2.39 -5.83 2.24
CA ALA A 179 -3.27 -5.37 3.33
C ALA A 179 -3.29 -3.82 3.51
N SER A 180 -3.40 -3.07 2.41
CA SER A 180 -3.39 -1.60 2.38
C SER A 180 -2.09 -0.92 2.87
N SER A 181 -0.98 -1.65 2.89
CA SER A 181 0.35 -1.10 3.20
C SER A 181 1.15 -0.65 1.96
N PHE A 182 0.60 -0.88 0.77
CA PHE A 182 1.12 -0.40 -0.50
C PHE A 182 -0.04 -0.03 -1.42
N ALA A 183 0.09 0.99 -2.25
CA ALA A 183 -0.98 1.45 -3.12
C ALA A 183 -0.49 2.03 -4.44
N LEU A 184 -1.32 1.91 -5.47
CA LEU A 184 -1.28 2.73 -6.67
C LEU A 184 -2.47 3.69 -6.68
N ALA A 185 -2.21 4.97 -6.92
CA ALA A 185 -3.21 6.00 -7.10
C ALA A 185 -3.09 6.66 -8.47
N PHE A 186 -4.21 7.12 -9.01
CA PHE A 186 -4.28 7.84 -10.28
C PHE A 186 -5.07 9.13 -10.10
N SER A 187 -4.43 10.28 -10.32
CA SER A 187 -5.05 11.59 -10.08
C SER A 187 -6.30 11.86 -10.94
N GLY A 188 -6.42 11.20 -12.10
CA GLY A 188 -7.61 11.26 -12.95
C GLY A 188 -8.77 10.34 -12.50
N TYR A 189 -8.58 9.57 -11.43
CA TYR A 189 -9.62 8.76 -10.80
C TYR A 189 -10.05 9.40 -9.48
N ASN A 190 -11.36 9.49 -9.23
CA ASN A 190 -11.88 9.99 -7.97
C ASN A 190 -13.06 9.12 -7.52
N SER A 191 -12.88 8.44 -6.40
CA SER A 191 -13.94 7.71 -5.72
C SER A 191 -14.50 8.54 -4.56
N SER A 192 -15.79 8.86 -4.61
CA SER A 192 -16.50 9.50 -3.49
C SER A 192 -16.48 8.68 -2.19
N VAL A 193 -16.16 7.39 -2.32
CA VAL A 193 -15.97 6.43 -1.24
C VAL A 193 -14.68 6.71 -0.45
N GLY A 194 -13.57 7.02 -1.14
CA GLY A 194 -12.29 7.27 -0.49
C GLY A 194 -12.21 8.64 0.21
N SER A 195 -13.09 9.58 -0.11
CA SER A 195 -13.06 10.94 0.44
C SER A 195 -13.69 11.09 1.83
N THR A 196 -14.41 10.08 2.33
CA THR A 196 -15.24 10.23 3.54
C THR A 196 -14.78 9.30 4.66
N ALA A 197 -14.13 9.86 5.69
CA ALA A 197 -13.81 9.12 6.90
C ALA A 197 -15.09 8.62 7.58
N GLY A 198 -15.17 7.31 7.83
CA GLY A 198 -16.24 6.70 8.64
C GLY A 198 -17.47 6.19 7.87
N SER A 199 -17.53 6.32 6.54
CA SER A 199 -18.61 5.68 5.78
C SER A 199 -18.20 4.27 5.32
N ARG A 200 -19.09 3.33 5.60
CA ARG A 200 -18.94 1.90 5.28
C ARG A 200 -19.35 1.73 3.83
N TYR A 201 -18.39 1.74 2.93
CA TYR A 201 -18.67 1.55 1.52
C TYR A 201 -18.10 0.23 1.07
N SER A 202 -18.92 -0.58 0.41
CA SER A 202 -18.47 -1.82 -0.19
C SER A 202 -17.85 -1.57 -1.57
N PHE A 203 -16.96 -2.47 -2.02
CA PHE A 203 -16.27 -2.36 -3.32
C PHE A 203 -17.19 -2.09 -4.53
N ASP A 204 -18.40 -2.66 -4.53
CA ASP A 204 -19.44 -2.45 -5.55
C ASP A 204 -19.96 -1.00 -5.62
N GLN A 205 -19.68 -0.19 -4.60
CA GLN A 205 -20.03 1.23 -4.53
C GLN A 205 -18.88 2.14 -5.03
N THR A 206 -17.71 1.57 -5.37
CA THR A 206 -16.63 2.35 -5.98
C THR A 206 -16.85 2.49 -7.49
N PRO A 207 -16.69 3.70 -8.06
CA PRO A 207 -16.87 3.90 -9.49
C PRO A 207 -15.85 3.06 -10.28
N PRO A 208 -16.21 2.54 -11.47
CA PRO A 208 -15.26 1.85 -12.32
C PRO A 208 -14.12 2.79 -12.75
N LEU A 209 -12.97 2.22 -13.08
CA LEU A 209 -11.88 3.01 -13.66
C LEU A 209 -12.32 3.58 -15.01
N PRO A 210 -11.80 4.77 -15.40
CA PRO A 210 -11.96 5.27 -16.75
C PRO A 210 -11.50 4.21 -17.76
N SER A 211 -12.25 4.01 -18.85
CA SER A 211 -12.00 2.92 -19.81
C SER A 211 -10.61 2.95 -20.45
N GLY A 212 -10.03 4.15 -20.61
CA GLY A 212 -8.64 4.31 -21.08
C GLY A 212 -7.59 3.79 -20.10
N ILE A 213 -7.91 3.79 -18.81
CA ILE A 213 -7.03 3.29 -17.75
C ILE A 213 -7.32 1.81 -17.46
N SER A 214 -8.59 1.39 -17.43
CA SER A 214 -8.97 0.01 -17.11
C SER A 214 -8.38 -1.02 -18.07
N ASN A 215 -8.14 -0.63 -19.32
CA ASN A 215 -7.59 -1.47 -20.38
C ASN A 215 -6.12 -1.17 -20.69
N SER A 216 -5.46 -0.32 -19.89
CA SER A 216 -4.06 0.03 -20.14
C SER A 216 -3.16 -1.18 -19.95
N ALA A 217 -2.35 -1.47 -20.98
CA ALA A 217 -1.31 -2.48 -20.91
C ALA A 217 -0.19 -2.10 -19.93
N PHE A 218 0.07 -0.80 -19.76
CA PHE A 218 1.06 -0.32 -18.80
C PHE A 218 0.57 -0.54 -17.37
N LEU A 219 -0.67 -0.14 -17.04
CA LEU A 219 -1.26 -0.43 -15.73
C LEU A 219 -1.30 -1.95 -15.44
N LYS A 220 -1.59 -2.77 -16.44
CA LYS A 220 -1.53 -4.23 -16.29
C LYS A 220 -0.13 -4.70 -15.91
N CYS A 221 0.91 -4.20 -16.59
CA CYS A 221 2.30 -4.50 -16.23
C CYS A 221 2.65 -4.08 -14.81
N LEU A 222 2.24 -2.88 -14.40
CA LEU A 222 2.47 -2.39 -13.03
C LEU A 222 1.85 -3.35 -12.00
N ASN A 223 0.57 -3.71 -12.19
CA ASN A 223 -0.15 -4.63 -11.32
C ASN A 223 0.52 -6.00 -11.24
N GLU A 224 0.85 -6.60 -12.38
CA GLU A 224 1.47 -7.92 -12.47
C GLU A 224 2.84 -7.91 -11.76
N THR A 225 3.69 -6.94 -12.07
CA THR A 225 5.03 -6.81 -11.48
C THR A 225 4.94 -6.57 -9.97
N ILE A 226 4.09 -5.65 -9.51
CA ILE A 226 3.91 -5.40 -8.07
C ILE A 226 3.44 -6.68 -7.36
N SER A 227 2.48 -7.42 -7.93
CA SER A 227 1.93 -8.61 -7.26
C SER A 227 2.96 -9.71 -7.02
N ILE A 228 3.90 -9.90 -7.95
CA ILE A 228 4.92 -10.94 -7.84
C ILE A 228 6.19 -10.44 -7.13
N ALA A 229 6.51 -9.16 -7.22
CA ALA A 229 7.81 -8.64 -6.78
C ALA A 229 7.79 -7.82 -5.48
N LEU A 230 6.66 -7.20 -5.10
CA LEU A 230 6.58 -6.30 -3.94
C LEU A 230 7.12 -6.96 -2.67
N PRO A 231 8.12 -6.43 -1.95
CA PRO A 231 8.66 -7.13 -0.78
C PRO A 231 7.58 -7.51 0.24
N ILE A 232 7.56 -8.79 0.62
CA ILE A 232 6.70 -9.34 1.69
C ILE A 232 7.54 -10.16 2.66
N MET A 233 7.04 -10.34 3.87
CA MET A 233 7.67 -11.16 4.88
C MET A 233 7.81 -12.61 4.43
N ASP A 234 8.99 -13.18 4.66
CA ASP A 234 9.28 -14.58 4.39
C ASP A 234 8.57 -15.51 5.39
N ALA A 235 8.42 -16.77 4.97
CA ALA A 235 7.84 -17.84 5.77
C ALA A 235 8.72 -18.30 6.94
#